data_AF-A0AAX0WPL6-F1
#
_entry.id   AF-A0AAX0WPL6-F1
#
_cell.length_a   1.000
_cell.length_b   1.000
_cell.length_c   1.000
_cell.angle_alpha   90.00
_cell.angle_beta   90.00
_cell.angle_gamma   90.00
#
_symmetry.space_group_name_H-M   'P 1'
#
loop_
_entity.id
_entity.type
_entity.pdbx_description
1 polymer ?
#
loop_
_entity_poly.entity_id
_entity_poly.type
_entity_poly.pdbx_seq_one_letter_code
_entity_poly.pdbx_strand_id
1 'polypeptide(L)'
;MNNSEIQIQFPKPGQWDEFGLAAIYQDEEGYTRIDRYTQDEIPANQTPAMAAVVAALVGLGEDWQAVQVWATQDWYYPDPVNEDDPIVGVEAVYLAVEAVNPQGGRRIFTDRDYPEFVITAPAAVAFFKHFTIK
;
A
#
# COMPACT_ATOMS: atom_id res chain seq x y z
N MET A 1 7.43 12.94 -8.26
CA MET A 1 7.47 11.79 -7.34
C MET A 1 7.53 12.33 -5.93
N ASN A 2 6.58 11.94 -5.10
CA ASN A 2 6.58 12.28 -3.68
C ASN A 2 7.56 11.31 -3.00
N ASN A 3 8.53 11.79 -2.21
CA ASN A 3 9.51 10.92 -1.53
C ASN A 3 8.93 10.23 -0.29
N SER A 4 7.60 10.13 -0.22
CA SER A 4 6.89 9.59 0.93
C SER A 4 6.55 8.13 0.70
N GLU A 5 6.53 7.37 1.78
CA GLU A 5 6.30 5.93 1.76
C GLU A 5 5.58 5.50 3.04
N ILE A 6 4.68 4.53 2.93
CA ILE A 6 4.15 3.81 4.10
C ILE A 6 4.70 2.38 4.05
N GLN A 7 5.28 1.95 5.16
CA GLN A 7 5.75 0.59 5.36
C GLN A 7 4.80 -0.12 6.33
N ILE A 8 4.30 -1.30 5.95
CA ILE A 8 3.47 -2.14 6.82
C ILE A 8 4.20 -3.48 7.01
N GLN A 9 4.39 -3.87 8.26
CA GLN A 9 5.01 -5.13 8.62
C GLN A 9 3.99 -6.04 9.28
N PHE A 10 3.91 -7.30 8.83
CA PHE A 10 3.08 -8.34 9.41
C PHE A 10 3.99 -9.33 10.15
N PRO A 11 4.06 -9.29 11.49
CA PRO A 11 4.96 -10.15 12.27
C PRO A 11 4.66 -11.63 12.12
N LYS A 12 3.41 -11.97 11.82
CA LYS A 12 2.92 -13.32 11.62
C LYS A 12 2.27 -13.42 10.23
N PRO A 13 2.82 -14.19 9.30
CA PRO A 13 2.26 -14.34 7.96
C PRO A 13 0.80 -14.84 8.04
N GLY A 14 -0.09 -14.16 7.30
CA GLY A 14 -1.53 -14.48 7.27
C GLY A 14 -2.35 -13.97 8.45
N GLN A 15 -1.73 -13.30 9.43
CA GLN A 15 -2.42 -12.61 10.51
C GLN A 15 -2.46 -11.09 10.22
N TRP A 16 -3.54 -10.65 9.58
CA TRP A 16 -3.69 -9.30 9.04
C TRP A 16 -4.15 -8.26 10.07
N ASP A 17 -4.71 -8.71 11.18
CA ASP A 17 -5.14 -7.90 12.30
C ASP A 17 -3.98 -7.50 13.21
N GLU A 18 -2.80 -8.10 13.05
CA GLU A 18 -1.58 -7.78 13.79
C GLU A 18 -0.50 -7.16 12.88
N PHE A 19 -0.31 -5.84 12.94
CA PHE A 19 0.68 -5.15 12.10
C PHE A 19 1.30 -3.91 12.75
N GLY A 20 2.50 -3.57 12.28
CA GLY A 20 3.13 -2.28 12.52
C GLY A 20 3.14 -1.44 11.24
N LEU A 21 2.88 -0.14 11.36
CA LEU A 21 2.92 0.82 10.28
C LEU A 21 3.99 1.88 10.55
N ALA A 22 4.85 2.15 9.58
CA ALA A 22 5.76 3.28 9.61
C ALA A 22 5.46 4.22 8.44
N ALA A 23 5.26 5.50 8.74
CA ALA A 23 5.06 6.54 7.75
C ALA A 23 6.35 7.35 7.59
N ILE A 24 6.86 7.40 6.37
CA ILE A 24 8.09 8.11 6.00
C ILE A 24 7.70 9.25 5.08
N TYR A 25 8.07 10.48 5.44
CA TYR A 25 7.74 11.68 4.67
C TYR A 25 8.75 12.80 4.94
N GLN A 26 8.71 13.87 4.14
CA GLN A 26 9.44 15.11 4.43
C GLN A 26 8.51 16.12 5.10
N ASP A 27 8.95 16.73 6.20
CA ASP A 27 8.23 17.84 6.83
C ASP A 27 8.39 19.16 6.04
N GLU A 28 7.72 20.22 6.49
CA GLU A 28 7.77 21.55 5.88
C GLU A 28 9.19 22.14 5.81
N GLU A 29 10.09 21.71 6.71
CA GLU A 29 11.49 22.12 6.75
C GLU A 29 12.38 21.25 5.84
N GLY A 30 11.82 20.21 5.21
CA GLY A 30 12.49 19.30 4.28
C GLY A 30 13.19 18.11 4.97
N TYR A 31 13.04 17.94 6.28
CA TYR A 31 13.64 16.82 7.02
C TYR A 31 12.80 15.56 6.87
N THR A 32 13.47 14.41 6.66
CA THR A 32 12.81 13.11 6.68
C THR A 32 12.31 12.80 8.09
N ARG A 33 11.01 12.56 8.23
CA ARG A 33 10.34 12.09 9.43
C ARG A 33 9.97 10.63 9.29
N ILE A 34 9.91 9.95 10.44
CA ILE A 34 9.46 8.56 10.54
C ILE A 34 8.53 8.45 11.75
N ASP A 35 7.24 8.37 11.49
CA ASP A 35 6.23 8.10 12.52
C ASP A 35 5.89 6.61 12.52
N ARG A 36 5.64 6.04 13.69
CA ARG A 36 5.34 4.61 13.85
C ARG A 36 4.02 4.43 14.59
N TYR A 37 3.24 3.46 14.14
CA TYR A 37 1.90 3.17 14.63
C TYR A 37 1.73 1.65 14.73
N THR A 38 0.99 1.22 15.74
CA THR A 38 0.40 -0.11 15.85
C THR A 38 -1.02 -0.10 15.29
N GLN A 39 -1.63 -1.27 15.07
CA GLN A 39 -3.01 -1.39 14.61
C GLN A 39 -4.02 -0.56 15.44
N ASP A 40 -3.82 -0.48 16.76
CA ASP A 40 -4.72 0.16 17.70
C ASP A 40 -4.60 1.70 17.64
N GLU A 41 -3.52 2.20 17.05
CA GLU A 41 -3.25 3.62 16.84
C GLU A 41 -3.76 4.11 15.48
N ILE A 42 -4.27 3.22 14.62
CA ILE A 42 -4.89 3.59 13.35
C ILE A 42 -6.30 4.14 13.60
N PRO A 43 -6.62 5.37 13.16
CA PRO A 43 -7.94 5.95 13.37
C PRO A 43 -9.07 5.08 12.80
N ALA A 44 -10.19 4.95 13.51
CA ALA A 44 -11.31 4.09 13.10
C ALA A 44 -11.92 4.48 11.73
N ASN A 45 -11.84 5.75 11.34
CA ASN A 45 -12.28 6.21 10.02
C ASN A 45 -11.32 5.80 8.89
N GLN A 46 -10.12 5.30 9.22
CA GLN A 46 -9.11 4.81 8.28
C GLN A 46 -9.15 3.27 8.11
N THR A 47 -9.92 2.56 8.93
CA THR A 47 -10.10 1.09 8.85
C THR A 47 -10.57 0.60 7.47
N PRO A 48 -11.49 1.28 6.75
CA PRO A 48 -11.91 0.83 5.41
C PRO A 48 -10.76 0.82 4.38
N ALA A 49 -9.81 1.75 4.49
CA ALA A 49 -8.65 1.79 3.60
C ALA A 49 -7.69 0.63 3.89
N MET A 50 -7.49 0.29 5.17
CA MET A 50 -6.72 -0.90 5.57
C MET A 50 -7.37 -2.19 5.05
N ALA A 51 -8.70 -2.29 5.09
CA ALA A 51 -9.41 -3.44 4.54
C ALA A 51 -9.18 -3.62 3.03
N ALA A 52 -9.07 -2.52 2.26
CA ALA A 52 -8.75 -2.59 0.83
C ALA A 52 -7.32 -3.10 0.59
N VAL A 53 -6.35 -2.66 1.39
CA VAL A 53 -4.97 -3.19 1.35
C VAL A 53 -4.96 -4.67 1.67
N VAL A 54 -5.61 -5.09 2.77
CA VAL A 54 -5.71 -6.51 3.14
C VAL A 54 -6.38 -7.34 2.05
N ALA A 55 -7.43 -6.84 1.41
CA ALA A 55 -8.09 -7.55 0.31
C ALA A 55 -7.15 -7.80 -0.88
N ALA A 56 -6.31 -6.82 -1.24
CA ALA A 56 -5.29 -7.01 -2.26
C ALA A 56 -4.23 -8.04 -1.83
N LEU A 57 -3.81 -8.03 -0.56
CA LEU A 57 -2.83 -8.98 -0.03
C LEU A 57 -3.36 -10.41 0.07
N VAL A 58 -4.63 -10.59 0.43
CA VAL A 58 -5.30 -11.92 0.46
C VAL A 58 -5.46 -12.50 -0.95
N GLY A 59 -5.45 -11.65 -1.99
CA GLY A 59 -5.45 -12.08 -3.40
C GLY A 59 -4.11 -12.63 -3.89
N LEU A 60 -3.03 -12.55 -3.09
CA LEU A 60 -1.80 -13.29 -3.38
C LEU A 60 -2.13 -14.79 -3.50
N GLY A 61 -1.60 -15.46 -4.52
CA GLY A 61 -1.95 -16.86 -4.82
C GLY A 61 -1.84 -17.75 -3.58
N GLU A 62 -2.65 -18.82 -3.51
CA GLU A 62 -3.05 -19.55 -2.28
C GLU A 62 -1.93 -19.86 -1.25
N ASP A 63 -0.68 -19.98 -1.68
CA ASP A 63 0.48 -20.30 -0.84
C ASP A 63 1.30 -19.09 -0.33
N TRP A 64 1.04 -17.86 -0.78
CA TRP A 64 1.86 -16.69 -0.45
C TRP A 64 1.22 -15.82 0.63
N GLN A 65 2.03 -15.41 1.60
CA GLN A 65 1.61 -14.58 2.73
C GLN A 65 2.55 -13.38 2.87
N ALA A 66 2.00 -12.17 2.82
CA ALA A 66 2.79 -10.95 2.94
C ALA A 66 3.42 -10.82 4.34
N VAL A 67 4.64 -10.32 4.37
CA VAL A 67 5.40 -10.04 5.61
C VAL A 67 5.83 -8.58 5.70
N GLN A 68 5.98 -7.93 4.55
CA GLN A 68 6.35 -6.52 4.44
C GLN A 68 5.67 -5.92 3.20
N VAL A 69 5.10 -4.73 3.34
CA VAL A 69 4.48 -3.97 2.27
C VAL A 69 5.09 -2.58 2.26
N TRP A 70 5.48 -2.10 1.09
CA TRP A 70 5.83 -0.72 0.82
C TRP A 70 4.76 -0.12 -0.07
N ALA A 71 4.14 0.96 0.39
CA ALA A 71 3.16 1.73 -0.35
C ALA A 71 3.77 3.08 -0.74
N THR A 72 3.67 3.44 -2.02
CA THR A 72 4.06 4.75 -2.54
C THR A 72 2.91 5.36 -3.35
N GLN A 73 2.87 6.68 -3.48
CA GLN A 73 1.86 7.37 -4.28
C GLN A 73 2.43 7.85 -5.60
N ASP A 74 1.74 7.55 -6.70
CA ASP A 74 2.02 8.12 -8.02
C ASP A 74 0.75 8.24 -8.89
N TRP A 75 0.89 8.75 -10.10
CA TRP A 75 -0.17 8.80 -11.10
C TRP A 75 -0.29 7.47 -11.86
N TYR A 76 -1.50 6.92 -11.85
CA TYR A 76 -1.88 5.78 -12.69
C TYR A 76 -2.70 6.27 -13.88
N TYR A 77 -2.41 5.71 -15.06
CA TYR A 77 -3.08 6.05 -16.32
C TYR A 77 -3.78 4.80 -16.84
N PRO A 78 -5.07 4.60 -16.52
CA PRO A 78 -5.84 3.48 -17.04
C PRO A 78 -6.04 3.63 -18.55
N ASP A 79 -6.19 2.49 -19.22
CA ASP A 79 -6.64 2.48 -20.60
C ASP A 79 -8.06 3.07 -20.66
N PRO A 80 -8.31 4.01 -21.59
CA PRO A 80 -9.64 4.57 -21.76
C PRO A 80 -10.62 3.48 -22.24
N VAL A 81 -11.91 3.65 -21.92
CA VAL A 81 -12.96 2.69 -22.32
C VAL A 81 -13.11 2.66 -23.85
N ASN A 82 -12.97 3.81 -24.50
CA ASN A 82 -12.94 3.94 -25.95
C ASN A 82 -11.60 4.52 -26.40
N GLU A 83 -11.12 4.10 -27.58
CA GLU A 83 -9.84 4.57 -28.14
C GLU A 83 -9.80 6.09 -28.38
N ASP A 84 -10.97 6.71 -28.59
CA ASP A 84 -11.12 8.15 -28.80
C ASP A 84 -11.20 8.97 -27.48
N ASP A 85 -11.37 8.31 -26.33
CA ASP A 85 -11.46 9.00 -25.05
C ASP A 85 -10.05 9.45 -24.61
N PRO A 86 -9.93 10.65 -23.99
CA PRO A 86 -8.65 11.11 -23.49
C PRO A 86 -8.14 10.23 -22.36
N ILE A 87 -6.83 9.96 -22.33
CA ILE A 87 -6.18 9.31 -21.19
C ILE A 87 -6.21 10.27 -20.00
N VAL A 88 -6.91 9.87 -18.93
CA VAL A 88 -7.02 10.65 -17.69
C VAL A 88 -6.24 9.94 -16.59
N GLY A 89 -5.22 10.60 -16.06
CA GLY A 89 -4.48 10.12 -14.90
C GLY A 89 -5.31 10.22 -13.62
N VAL A 90 -5.22 9.19 -12.79
CA VAL A 90 -5.79 9.15 -11.44
C VAL A 90 -4.68 8.95 -10.43
N GLU A 91 -4.81 9.55 -9.24
CA GLU A 91 -3.87 9.24 -8.16
C GLU A 91 -4.06 7.79 -7.70
N ALA A 92 -2.96 7.09 -7.49
CA ALA A 92 -2.96 5.71 -7.04
C ALA A 92 -1.90 5.47 -5.96
N VAL A 93 -2.13 4.42 -5.18
CA VAL A 93 -1.14 3.83 -4.28
C VAL A 93 -0.59 2.58 -4.94
N TYR A 94 0.72 2.51 -5.10
CA TYR A 94 1.44 1.35 -5.61
C TYR A 94 1.98 0.53 -4.45
N LEU A 95 1.76 -0.78 -4.49
CA LEU A 95 2.28 -1.72 -3.50
C LEU A 95 3.46 -2.52 -4.07
N ALA A 96 4.56 -2.54 -3.31
CA ALA A 96 5.55 -3.60 -3.38
C ALA A 96 5.37 -4.50 -2.16
N VAL A 97 5.25 -5.80 -2.37
CA VAL A 97 4.87 -6.75 -1.31
C VAL A 97 5.92 -7.85 -1.22
N GLU A 98 6.67 -7.89 -0.13
CA GLU A 98 7.44 -9.07 0.22
C GLU A 98 6.52 -10.11 0.85
N ALA A 99 6.54 -11.31 0.30
CA ALA A 99 5.76 -12.44 0.78
C ALA A 99 6.62 -13.69 0.95
N VAL A 100 6.16 -14.57 1.83
CA VAL A 100 6.75 -15.89 2.10
C VAL A 100 5.74 -16.99 1.79
N ASN A 101 6.22 -18.21 1.55
CA ASN A 101 5.37 -19.39 1.38
C ASN A 101 5.78 -20.54 2.34
N PRO A 102 4.92 -21.56 2.55
CA PRO A 102 5.22 -22.70 3.42
C PRO A 102 6.44 -23.54 3.02
N GLN A 103 6.90 -23.42 1.77
CA GLN A 103 8.07 -24.14 1.25
C GLN A 103 9.40 -23.40 1.54
N GLY A 104 9.37 -22.27 2.24
CA GLY A 104 10.53 -21.44 2.55
C GLY A 104 10.90 -20.44 1.45
N GLY A 105 10.04 -20.29 0.43
CA GLY A 105 10.17 -19.26 -0.59
C GLY A 105 9.94 -17.86 -0.01
N ARG A 106 10.67 -16.88 -0.53
CA ARG A 106 10.54 -15.45 -0.22
C ARG A 106 10.72 -14.65 -1.49
N ARG A 107 9.78 -13.77 -1.80
CA ARG A 107 9.78 -13.00 -3.05
C ARG A 107 9.10 -11.64 -2.83
N ILE A 108 9.54 -10.65 -3.60
CA ILE A 108 8.83 -9.37 -3.74
C ILE A 108 7.94 -9.44 -4.98
N PHE A 109 6.68 -9.07 -4.80
CA PHE A 109 5.66 -8.92 -5.83
C PHE A 109 5.32 -7.45 -6.03
N THR A 110 5.01 -7.07 -7.27
CA THR A 110 4.69 -5.70 -7.67
C THR A 110 3.44 -5.67 -8.56
N ASP A 111 3.04 -4.48 -9.01
CA ASP A 111 1.99 -4.28 -10.02
C ASP A 111 2.21 -5.08 -11.31
N ARG A 112 3.46 -5.44 -11.62
CA ARG A 112 3.80 -6.32 -12.75
C ARG A 112 3.39 -7.78 -12.54
N ASP A 113 3.34 -8.21 -11.29
CA ASP A 113 2.93 -9.56 -10.91
C ASP A 113 1.43 -9.62 -10.63
N TYR A 114 0.91 -8.57 -9.96
CA TYR A 114 -0.48 -8.43 -9.54
C TYR A 114 -0.96 -7.01 -9.82
N PRO A 115 -1.75 -6.78 -10.90
CA PRO A 115 -2.30 -5.46 -11.22
C PRO A 115 -3.09 -4.82 -10.07
N GLU A 116 -3.65 -5.64 -9.17
CA GLU A 116 -4.36 -5.23 -7.96
C GLU A 116 -3.47 -4.43 -6.97
N PHE A 117 -2.14 -4.45 -7.15
CA PHE A 117 -1.20 -3.66 -6.38
C PHE A 117 -1.13 -2.19 -6.81
N VAL A 118 -1.94 -1.80 -7.81
CA VAL A 118 -2.27 -0.41 -8.08
C VAL A 118 -3.66 -0.11 -7.51
N ILE A 119 -3.71 0.54 -6.35
CA ILE A 119 -4.96 0.87 -5.67
C ILE A 119 -5.37 2.31 -6.00
N THR A 120 -6.39 2.45 -6.83
CA THR A 120 -6.98 3.76 -7.22
C THR A 120 -8.14 4.20 -6.33
N ALA A 121 -8.50 3.39 -5.32
CA ALA A 121 -9.59 3.70 -4.40
C ALA A 121 -9.30 5.02 -3.66
N PRO A 122 -10.20 6.02 -3.69
CA PRO A 122 -9.98 7.32 -3.04
C PRO A 122 -9.66 7.21 -1.55
N ALA A 123 -10.23 6.21 -0.86
CA ALA A 123 -9.94 5.94 0.54
C ALA A 123 -8.49 5.52 0.79
N ALA A 124 -7.87 4.75 -0.11
CA ALA A 124 -6.48 4.34 0.00
C ALA A 124 -5.53 5.53 -0.23
N VAL A 125 -5.82 6.37 -1.21
CA VAL A 125 -5.06 7.62 -1.44
C VAL A 125 -5.21 8.57 -0.25
N ALA A 126 -6.42 8.73 0.28
CA ALA A 126 -6.65 9.55 1.47
C ALA A 126 -5.94 9.00 2.72
N PHE A 127 -5.93 7.68 2.91
CA PHE A 127 -5.16 7.02 3.96
C PHE A 127 -3.67 7.31 3.82
N PHE A 128 -3.12 7.12 2.61
CA PHE A 128 -1.72 7.40 2.34
C PHE A 128 -1.35 8.84 2.72
N LYS A 129 -2.13 9.81 2.23
CA LYS A 129 -1.93 11.24 2.50
C LYS A 129 -2.07 11.59 3.98
N HIS A 130 -2.98 10.96 4.71
CA HIS A 130 -3.18 11.22 6.15
C HIS A 130 -1.92 10.99 6.99
N PHE A 131 -1.13 9.98 6.60
CA PHE A 131 0.10 9.61 7.31
C PHE A 131 1.35 10.29 6.76
N THR A 132 1.34 10.73 5.51
CA THR A 132 2.55 11.22 4.81
C THR A 132 2.55 12.71 4.50
N ILE A 133 1.44 13.40 4.69
CA ILE A 133 1.35 14.86 4.56
C ILE A 133 1.01 15.40 5.93
N LYS A 134 1.97 16.11 6.53
CA LYS A 134 1.86 16.74 7.84
C LYS A 134 2.16 18.22 7.73
#